data_AF-A0A9X4M959-F1
#
_entry.id   AF-A0A9X4M959-F1
#
_cell.length_a   1.000
_cell.length_b   1.000
_cell.length_c   1.000
_cell.angle_alpha   90.00
_cell.angle_beta   90.00
_cell.angle_gamma   90.00
#
_symmetry.space_group_name_H-M   'P 1'
#
loop_
_entity.id
_entity.type
_entity.pdbx_description
1 polymer ?
#
loop_
_entity_poly.entity_id
_entity_poly.type
_entity_poly.pdbx_seq_one_letter_code
_entity_poly.pdbx_strand_id
1 'polypeptide(L)'
;MNSQQLPLVEYQSKISASETSNHKLANEVLLEMGISQRYDTHFDHLMGTLIGKGDDFKIYTRFRKMFVREIGWSHFKDDYAARLEADFSEDELKELLNLSKQPVMKKFLLSEGKAYMDTSKQRFKMGFELWENYNNGKVRLPSD
;
A
#
# COMPACT_ATOMS: atom_id res chain seq x y z
N MET A 1 19.99 21.27 22.43
CA MET A 1 19.80 20.83 21.02
C MET A 1 18.30 20.76 20.79
N ASN A 2 17.80 21.67 19.96
CA ASN A 2 16.38 21.83 19.69
C ASN A 2 15.86 20.62 18.90
N SER A 3 14.89 19.91 19.47
CA SER A 3 14.09 18.91 18.78
C SER A 3 13.31 19.63 17.66
N GLN A 4 13.79 19.52 16.43
CA GLN A 4 12.97 19.85 15.26
C GLN A 4 11.83 18.83 15.21
N GLN A 5 10.68 19.22 15.75
CA GLN A 5 9.40 18.62 15.39
C GLN A 5 9.27 18.76 13.87
N LEU A 6 9.27 17.63 13.18
CA LEU A 6 8.82 17.58 11.80
C LEU A 6 7.43 18.23 11.72
N PRO A 7 7.14 19.06 10.70
CA PRO A 7 5.81 19.60 10.55
C PRO A 7 4.87 18.43 10.30
N LEU A 8 4.04 18.13 11.30
CA LEU A 8 2.82 17.36 11.14
C LEU A 8 1.98 18.13 10.12
N VAL A 9 2.17 17.82 8.84
CA VAL A 9 1.26 18.22 7.79
C VAL A 9 -0.13 17.85 8.30
N GLU A 10 -1.00 18.85 8.35
CA GLU A 10 -2.39 18.75 8.75
C GLU A 10 -3.11 17.70 7.88
N TYR A 11 -2.99 16.42 8.23
CA TYR A 11 -3.96 15.38 7.87
C TYR A 11 -5.20 15.49 8.78
N GLN A 12 -5.53 16.73 9.15
CA GLN A 12 -6.84 17.09 9.68
C GLN A 12 -7.70 17.61 8.54
N SER A 13 -8.25 16.68 7.76
CA SER A 13 -9.51 16.96 7.08
C SER A 13 -10.48 15.82 7.35
N LYS A 14 -11.19 15.98 8.47
CA LYS A 14 -12.64 15.77 8.59
C LYS A 14 -13.24 14.74 7.63
N ILE A 15 -13.22 13.49 8.04
CA ILE A 15 -14.39 12.64 7.87
C ILE A 15 -14.58 11.99 9.24
N SER A 16 -15.34 12.64 10.13
CA SER A 16 -16.04 11.84 11.13
C SER A 16 -17.02 11.00 10.33
N ALA A 17 -16.56 9.83 9.87
CA ALA A 17 -17.41 8.87 9.21
C ALA A 17 -18.49 8.55 10.23
N SER A 18 -19.65 9.16 10.03
CA SER A 18 -20.89 8.50 10.41
C SER A 18 -20.72 7.09 9.88
N GLU A 19 -20.63 6.08 10.75
CA GLU A 19 -20.62 4.66 10.34
C GLU A 19 -21.96 4.38 9.66
N THR A 20 -22.08 4.79 8.39
CA THR A 20 -23.20 4.44 7.54
C THR A 20 -23.09 2.94 7.26
N SER A 21 -24.23 2.30 6.98
CA SER A 21 -24.25 0.91 6.52
C SER A 21 -23.25 0.69 5.38
N ASN A 22 -23.15 1.67 4.46
CA ASN A 22 -22.28 1.63 3.30
C ASN A 22 -20.80 1.71 3.67
N HIS A 23 -20.42 2.60 4.59
CA HIS A 23 -19.04 2.71 5.04
C HIS A 23 -18.53 1.41 5.69
N LYS A 24 -19.39 0.75 6.46
CA LYS A 24 -19.09 -0.56 7.04
C LYS A 24 -18.95 -1.63 5.95
N LEU A 25 -19.87 -1.67 4.99
CA LEU A 25 -19.80 -2.60 3.84
C LEU A 25 -18.52 -2.40 3.02
N ALA A 26 -18.14 -1.15 2.73
CA ALA A 26 -16.91 -0.82 2.01
C ALA A 26 -15.66 -1.32 2.76
N ASN A 27 -15.61 -1.13 4.08
CA ASN A 27 -14.53 -1.67 4.92
C ASN A 27 -14.48 -3.20 4.89
N GLU A 28 -15.63 -3.88 4.93
CA GLU A 28 -15.69 -5.35 4.81
C GLU A 28 -15.20 -5.84 3.44
N VAL A 29 -15.55 -5.14 2.35
CA VAL A 29 -15.05 -5.44 1.00
C VAL A 29 -13.53 -5.34 0.96
N LEU A 30 -12.95 -4.23 1.45
CA LEU A 30 -11.51 -4.00 1.47
C LEU A 30 -10.77 -5.06 2.29
N LEU A 31 -11.36 -5.50 3.41
CA LEU A 31 -10.82 -6.56 4.25
C LEU A 31 -10.84 -7.92 3.54
N GLU A 32 -11.98 -8.33 2.98
CA GLU A 32 -12.15 -9.63 2.31
C GLU A 32 -11.33 -9.74 1.01
N MET A 33 -11.16 -8.63 0.29
CA MET A 33 -10.28 -8.56 -0.88
C MET A 33 -8.79 -8.57 -0.52
N GLY A 34 -8.45 -8.50 0.76
CA GLY A 34 -7.09 -8.56 1.25
C GLY A 34 -6.30 -7.26 1.06
N ILE A 35 -6.97 -6.13 0.82
CA ILE A 35 -6.31 -4.84 0.55
C ILE A 35 -5.55 -4.38 1.79
N SER A 36 -6.15 -4.50 2.97
CA SER A 36 -5.52 -4.12 4.24
C SER A 36 -4.17 -4.83 4.50
N GLN A 37 -4.05 -6.09 4.05
CA GLN A 37 -2.84 -6.90 4.21
C GLN A 37 -1.79 -6.58 3.15
N ARG A 38 -2.20 -6.14 1.96
CA ARG A 38 -1.30 -5.85 0.83
C ARG A 38 -0.86 -4.40 0.78
N TYR A 39 -1.63 -3.45 1.31
CA TYR A 39 -1.31 -2.02 1.26
C TYR A 39 0.11 -1.73 1.75
N ASP A 40 0.47 -2.26 2.92
CA ASP A 40 1.78 -2.01 3.53
C ASP A 40 2.96 -2.65 2.76
N THR A 41 2.70 -3.53 1.79
CA THR A 41 3.75 -4.11 0.91
C THR A 41 4.28 -3.09 -0.11
N HIS A 42 3.56 -1.99 -0.35
CA HIS A 42 4.07 -0.90 -1.18
C HIS A 42 5.34 -0.26 -0.59
N PHE A 43 5.50 -0.27 0.73
CA PHE A 43 6.71 0.23 1.38
C PHE A 43 7.95 -0.60 1.06
N ASP A 44 7.79 -1.85 0.66
CA ASP A 44 8.91 -2.75 0.37
C ASP A 44 9.77 -2.22 -0.78
N HIS A 45 9.15 -1.60 -1.80
CA HIS A 45 9.85 -0.94 -2.91
C HIS A 45 10.63 0.28 -2.43
N LEU A 46 10.00 1.13 -1.64
CA LEU A 46 10.63 2.33 -1.11
C LEU A 46 11.83 1.98 -0.22
N MET A 47 11.65 1.04 0.71
CA MET A 47 12.72 0.59 1.61
C MET A 47 13.87 -0.09 0.87
N GLY A 48 13.57 -0.87 -0.18
CA GLY A 48 14.57 -1.50 -1.04
C GLY A 48 15.54 -0.48 -1.63
N THR A 49 15.05 0.70 -2.04
CA THR A 49 15.91 1.80 -2.53
C THR A 49 16.67 2.52 -1.41
N LEU A 50 16.06 2.70 -0.24
CA LEU A 50 16.64 3.43 0.89
C LEU A 50 17.76 2.66 1.61
N ILE A 51 17.69 1.33 1.64
CA ILE A 51 18.63 0.45 2.37
C ILE A 51 19.78 -0.01 1.45
N GLY A 52 19.88 0.55 0.24
CA GLY A 52 20.96 0.26 -0.71
C GLY A 52 20.84 -1.15 -1.30
N LYS A 53 21.90 -1.97 -1.21
CA LYS A 53 21.93 -3.32 -1.82
C LYS A 53 20.89 -4.31 -1.27
N GLY A 54 20.17 -3.94 -0.20
CA GLY A 54 19.06 -4.73 0.34
C GLY A 54 19.50 -5.95 1.16
N ASP A 55 20.76 -5.98 1.58
CA ASP A 55 21.35 -7.14 2.27
C ASP A 55 21.14 -7.10 3.80
N ASP A 56 20.77 -5.95 4.38
CA ASP A 56 20.50 -5.81 5.81
C ASP A 56 19.02 -6.00 6.16
N PHE A 57 18.63 -7.27 6.30
CA PHE A 57 17.27 -7.68 6.66
C PHE A 57 16.80 -7.16 8.04
N LYS A 58 17.73 -6.87 8.97
CA LYS A 58 17.37 -6.34 10.29
C LYS A 58 16.96 -4.87 10.20
N ILE A 59 17.73 -4.09 9.45
CA ILE A 59 17.40 -2.68 9.16
C ILE A 59 16.09 -2.61 8.38
N TYR A 60 15.91 -3.45 7.36
CA TYR A 60 14.66 -3.55 6.60
C TYR A 60 13.45 -3.81 7.50
N THR A 61 13.54 -4.80 8.40
CA THR A 61 12.43 -5.11 9.31
C THR A 61 12.08 -3.93 10.22
N ARG A 62 13.09 -3.18 10.69
CA ARG A 62 12.89 -2.00 11.54
C ARG A 62 12.23 -0.85 10.77
N PHE A 63 12.70 -0.56 9.55
CA PHE A 63 12.06 0.42 8.69
C PHE A 63 10.62 0.03 8.38
N ARG A 64 10.37 -1.24 8.03
CA ARG A 64 9.01 -1.70 7.71
C ARG A 64 8.05 -1.44 8.86
N LYS A 65 8.46 -1.76 10.09
CA LYS A 65 7.65 -1.47 11.29
C LYS A 65 7.39 0.02 11.49
N MET A 66 8.41 0.86 11.25
CA MET A 66 8.24 2.31 11.33
C MET A 66 7.25 2.81 10.29
N PHE A 67 7.40 2.42 9.03
CA PHE A 67 6.50 2.83 7.94
C PHE A 67 5.05 2.40 8.19
N VAL A 68 4.83 1.14 8.56
CA VAL A 68 3.49 0.64 8.92
C VAL A 68 2.87 1.45 10.06
N ARG A 69 3.66 1.81 11.08
CA ARG A 69 3.17 2.58 12.23
C ARG A 69 2.84 4.02 11.87
N GLU A 70 3.74 4.69 11.16
CA GLU A 70 3.63 6.14 10.90
C GLU A 70 2.71 6.45 9.72
N ILE A 71 2.68 5.60 8.69
CA ILE A 71 1.97 5.86 7.43
C ILE A 71 1.35 4.58 6.83
N GLY A 72 1.09 3.54 7.62
CA GLY A 72 0.47 2.30 7.14
C GLY A 72 -1.04 2.38 6.97
N TRP A 73 -1.63 1.25 6.59
CA TRP A 73 -3.07 1.09 6.29
C TRP A 73 -4.02 1.76 7.30
N SER A 74 -3.69 1.72 8.59
CA SER A 74 -4.55 2.28 9.65
C SER A 74 -4.87 3.76 9.49
N HIS A 75 -4.00 4.52 8.82
CA HIS A 75 -4.18 5.95 8.58
C HIS A 75 -5.04 6.24 7.34
N PHE A 76 -5.16 5.29 6.42
CA PHE A 76 -5.78 5.50 5.10
C PHE A 76 -7.04 4.66 4.87
N LYS A 77 -7.35 3.72 5.77
CA LYS A 77 -8.49 2.81 5.62
C LYS A 77 -9.82 3.54 5.35
N ASP A 78 -10.04 4.67 6.02
CA ASP A 78 -11.32 5.38 5.97
C ASP A 78 -11.43 6.19 4.66
N ASP A 79 -10.32 6.70 4.12
CA ASP A 79 -10.28 7.33 2.80
C ASP A 79 -10.58 6.31 1.68
N TYR A 80 -10.02 5.10 1.81
CA TYR A 80 -10.33 4.00 0.89
C TYR A 80 -11.81 3.61 0.97
N ALA A 81 -12.36 3.47 2.18
CA ALA A 81 -13.77 3.13 2.37
C ALA A 81 -14.69 4.25 1.85
N ALA A 82 -14.37 5.52 2.12
CA ALA A 82 -15.11 6.67 1.60
C ALA A 82 -15.10 6.73 0.07
N ARG A 83 -13.99 6.34 -0.56
CA ARG A 83 -13.93 6.25 -2.03
C ARG A 83 -14.87 5.17 -2.58
N LEU A 84 -14.90 3.99 -1.96
CA LEU A 84 -15.83 2.94 -2.33
C LEU A 84 -17.29 3.35 -2.11
N GLU A 85 -17.59 4.05 -1.01
CA GLU A 85 -18.92 4.57 -0.72
C GLU A 85 -19.39 5.62 -1.74
N ALA A 86 -18.47 6.45 -2.26
CA ALA A 86 -18.79 7.45 -3.26
C ALA A 86 -19.01 6.86 -4.66
N ASP A 87 -18.29 5.79 -4.99
CA ASP A 87 -18.26 5.21 -6.34
C ASP A 87 -19.27 4.07 -6.55
N PHE A 88 -19.76 3.43 -5.46
CA PHE A 88 -20.63 2.26 -5.52
C PHE A 88 -21.89 2.41 -4.66
N SER A 89 -23.01 1.92 -5.17
CA SER A 89 -24.24 1.76 -4.39
C SER A 89 -24.13 0.67 -3.32
N GLU A 90 -25.04 0.67 -2.35
CA GLU A 90 -25.09 -0.35 -1.30
C GLU A 90 -25.20 -1.78 -1.87
N ASP A 91 -26.01 -1.96 -2.92
CA ASP A 91 -26.22 -3.27 -3.53
C ASP A 91 -24.98 -3.75 -4.31
N GLU A 92 -24.27 -2.85 -4.99
CA GLU A 92 -22.98 -3.15 -5.62
C GLU A 92 -21.92 -3.52 -4.57
N LEU A 93 -21.87 -2.82 -3.43
CA LEU A 93 -20.97 -3.17 -2.33
C LEU A 93 -21.28 -4.55 -1.75
N LYS A 94 -22.56 -4.92 -1.61
CA LYS A 94 -22.97 -6.28 -1.20
C LYS A 94 -22.57 -7.33 -2.23
N GLU A 95 -22.73 -7.03 -3.52
CA GLU A 95 -22.32 -7.94 -4.59
C GLU A 95 -20.80 -8.14 -4.61
N LEU A 96 -20.02 -7.06 -4.49
CA LEU A 96 -18.56 -7.10 -4.37
C LEU A 96 -18.12 -7.90 -3.14
N LEU A 97 -18.81 -7.73 -2.01
CA LEU A 97 -18.54 -8.48 -0.79
C LEU A 97 -18.85 -9.97 -0.96
N ASN A 98 -19.93 -10.31 -1.65
CA ASN A 98 -20.26 -11.70 -1.95
C ASN A 98 -19.22 -12.32 -2.89
N LEU A 99 -18.81 -11.59 -3.92
CA LEU A 99 -17.76 -12.00 -4.86
C LEU A 99 -16.41 -12.21 -4.16
N SER A 100 -16.00 -11.27 -3.29
CA SER A 100 -14.74 -11.36 -2.56
C SER A 100 -14.69 -12.55 -1.60
N LYS A 101 -15.85 -13.00 -1.10
CA LYS A 101 -15.98 -14.20 -0.28
C LYS A 101 -15.86 -15.51 -1.07
N GLN A 102 -16.04 -15.50 -2.38
CA GLN A 102 -15.97 -16.72 -3.19
C GLN A 102 -14.56 -17.32 -3.17
N PRO A 103 -14.41 -18.65 -3.00
CA PRO A 103 -13.11 -19.30 -2.93
C PRO A 103 -12.21 -19.06 -4.15
N VAL A 104 -12.80 -19.02 -5.35
CA VAL A 104 -12.06 -18.76 -6.59
C VAL A 104 -11.49 -17.34 -6.62
N MET A 105 -12.26 -16.36 -6.18
CA MET A 105 -11.83 -14.96 -6.10
C MET A 105 -10.72 -14.80 -5.05
N LYS A 106 -10.88 -15.41 -3.87
CA LYS A 106 -9.83 -15.44 -2.84
C LYS A 106 -8.54 -16.06 -3.37
N LYS A 107 -8.64 -17.19 -4.08
CA LYS A 107 -7.47 -17.84 -4.69
C LYS A 107 -6.79 -16.95 -5.72
N PHE A 108 -7.57 -16.25 -6.55
CA PHE A 108 -7.04 -15.30 -7.52
C PHE A 108 -6.29 -14.14 -6.84
N LEU A 109 -6.92 -13.47 -5.86
CA LEU A 109 -6.32 -12.33 -5.15
C LEU A 109 -5.07 -12.72 -4.35
N LEU A 110 -5.07 -13.90 -3.71
CA LEU A 110 -3.89 -14.44 -3.04
C LEU A 110 -2.77 -14.76 -4.03
N SER A 111 -3.10 -15.31 -5.19
CA SER A 111 -2.12 -15.62 -6.23
C SER A 111 -1.49 -14.35 -6.81
N GLU A 112 -2.28 -13.31 -7.04
CA GLU A 112 -1.80 -12.00 -7.52
C GLU A 112 -0.87 -11.36 -6.48
N GLY A 113 -1.32 -11.25 -5.23
CA GLY A 113 -0.51 -10.68 -4.16
C GLY A 113 0.79 -11.45 -3.94
N LYS A 114 0.76 -12.78 -4.02
CA LYS A 114 1.97 -13.60 -3.96
C LYS A 114 2.88 -13.36 -5.16
N ALA A 115 2.36 -13.32 -6.38
CA ALA A 115 3.15 -13.04 -7.57
C ALA A 115 3.83 -11.66 -7.47
N TYR A 116 3.13 -10.65 -6.95
CA TYR A 116 3.71 -9.34 -6.67
C TYR A 116 4.88 -9.43 -5.69
N MET A 117 4.71 -10.13 -4.56
CA MET A 117 5.77 -10.31 -3.57
C MET A 117 6.95 -11.12 -4.11
N ASP A 118 6.71 -12.22 -4.83
CA ASP A 118 7.74 -13.10 -5.38
C ASP A 118 8.60 -12.35 -6.41
N THR A 119 7.99 -11.43 -7.17
CA THR A 119 8.68 -10.60 -8.17
C THR A 119 9.29 -9.31 -7.60
N SER A 120 8.92 -8.91 -6.38
CA SER A 120 9.37 -7.64 -5.76
C SER A 120 10.89 -7.56 -5.63
N LYS A 121 11.54 -8.64 -5.17
CA LYS A 121 13.01 -8.69 -5.02
C LYS A 121 13.74 -8.46 -6.34
N GLN A 122 13.25 -9.07 -7.42
CA GLN A 122 13.82 -8.88 -8.75
C GLN A 122 13.62 -7.44 -9.23
N ARG A 123 12.41 -6.89 -9.05
CA ARG A 123 12.13 -5.48 -9.35
C ARG A 123 13.02 -4.52 -8.56
N PHE A 124 13.30 -4.78 -7.28
CA PHE A 124 14.20 -3.93 -6.49
C PHE A 124 15.61 -3.91 -7.07
N LYS A 125 16.15 -5.09 -7.40
CA LYS A 125 17.49 -5.19 -7.99
C LYS A 125 17.55 -4.42 -9.31
N MET A 126 16.56 -4.62 -10.18
CA MET A 126 16.46 -3.92 -11.47
C MET A 126 16.29 -2.40 -11.29
N GLY A 127 15.48 -1.96 -10.33
CA GLY A 127 15.26 -0.54 -10.02
C GLY A 127 16.51 0.13 -9.47
N PHE A 128 17.23 -0.53 -8.55
CA PHE A 128 18.50 -0.04 -8.04
C PHE A 128 19.55 0.07 -9.15
N GLU A 129 19.68 -0.95 -10.00
CA GLU A 129 20.58 -0.93 -11.14
C GLU A 129 20.21 0.16 -12.16
N LEU A 130 18.93 0.35 -12.43
CA LEU A 130 18.44 1.44 -13.28
C LEU A 130 18.81 2.82 -12.70
N TRP A 131 18.61 3.01 -11.39
CA TRP A 131 18.97 4.25 -10.69
C TRP A 131 20.46 4.55 -10.76
N GLU A 132 21.31 3.54 -10.49
CA GLU A 132 22.75 3.65 -10.65
C GLU A 132 23.15 3.96 -12.10
N ASN A 133 22.53 3.29 -13.07
CA ASN A 133 22.81 3.53 -14.49
C ASN A 133 22.38 4.94 -14.93
N TYR A 134 21.28 5.47 -14.39
CA TYR A 134 20.86 6.85 -14.61
C TYR A 134 21.87 7.85 -14.04
N ASN A 135 22.26 7.69 -12.76
CA ASN A 135 23.21 8.59 -12.10
C ASN A 135 24.62 8.54 -12.72
N ASN A 136 24.99 7.41 -13.31
CA ASN A 136 26.25 7.24 -14.04
C ASN A 136 26.15 7.62 -15.53
N GLY A 137 25.02 8.18 -15.98
CA GLY A 137 24.82 8.64 -17.36
C GLY A 137 24.69 7.54 -18.42
N LYS A 138 24.55 6.27 -18.01
CA LYS A 138 24.38 5.11 -18.90
C LYS A 138 22.95 4.98 -19.43
N VAL A 139 21.97 5.48 -18.69
CA VAL A 139 20.56 5.56 -19.09
C VAL A 139 20.12 7.02 -18.99
N ARG A 140 19.32 7.48 -19.94
CA ARG A 140 18.73 8.82 -19.96
C ARG A 140 17.22 8.72 -19.78
N LEU A 141 16.61 9.78 -19.29
CA LEU A 141 15.15 9.89 -19.30
C LEU A 141 14.65 9.83 -20.76
N PRO A 142 13.49 9.22 -21.01
CA PRO A 142 12.80 9.33 -22.30
C PRO A 142 12.54 10.79 -22.65
N SER A 143 12.47 11.11 -23.94
CA SER A 143 11.91 12.39 -24.37
C SER A 143 10.41 12.42 -24.07
N ASP A 144 9.89 13.60 -23.78
CA ASP A 144 8.45 13.85 -23.66
C ASP A 144 7.67 13.49 -24.94
#